data_AF-A0A1G8U5Q3-F1
#
_entry.id   AF-A0A1G8U5Q3-F1
#
_cell.length_a   1.000
_cell.length_b   1.000
_cell.length_c   1.000
_cell.angle_alpha   90.00
_cell.angle_beta   90.00
_cell.angle_gamma   90.00
#
_symmetry.space_group_name_H-M   'P 1'
#
loop_
_entity.id
_entity.type
_entity.pdbx_description
1 polymer ?
#
loop_
_entity_poly.entity_id
_entity_poly.type
_entity_poly.pdbx_seq_one_letter_code
_entity_poly.pdbx_strand_id
1 'polypeptide(L)'
;MSKHRAPDTEETVEPEATAGRPVLRIVKGEPTAEELAVVTALFSARGSAEPAEPARTRAGGWADPARLTRPQLRPGAGAWRSAR
;
A
#
# COMPACT_ATOMS: atom_id res chain seq x y z
N MET A 1 -8.45 -57.70 14.01
CA MET A 1 -7.50 -56.79 14.70
C MET A 1 -7.41 -55.49 13.91
N SER A 2 -8.03 -54.44 14.42
CA SER A 2 -7.91 -53.08 13.89
C SER A 2 -6.47 -52.61 13.92
N LYS A 3 -6.03 -51.99 12.83
CA LYS A 3 -5.02 -50.94 12.91
C LYS A 3 -5.54 -49.79 12.06
N HIS A 4 -6.21 -48.88 12.77
CA HIS A 4 -6.60 -47.57 12.26
C HIS A 4 -5.34 -46.85 11.80
N ARG A 5 -5.27 -46.55 10.51
CA ARG A 5 -4.29 -45.61 9.95
C ARG A 5 -4.75 -44.21 10.34
N ALA A 6 -3.86 -43.46 10.98
CA ALA A 6 -4.08 -42.10 11.47
C ALA A 6 -4.49 -41.13 10.33
N PRO A 7 -5.28 -40.10 10.63
CA PRO A 7 -5.64 -39.07 9.66
C PRO A 7 -4.42 -38.24 9.26
N ASP A 8 -4.46 -37.74 8.04
CA ASP A 8 -3.48 -36.88 7.41
C ASP A 8 -3.13 -35.69 8.31
N THR A 9 -1.83 -35.51 8.57
CA THR A 9 -1.32 -34.24 9.11
C THR A 9 -1.53 -33.20 8.03
N GLU A 10 -2.62 -32.44 8.14
CA GLU A 10 -2.70 -31.12 7.51
C GLU A 10 -1.54 -30.31 8.07
N GLU A 11 -0.47 -30.26 7.29
CA GLU A 11 0.68 -29.39 7.49
C GLU A 11 0.14 -27.96 7.44
N THR A 12 -0.26 -27.46 8.60
CA THR A 12 -0.51 -26.05 8.84
C THR A 12 0.83 -25.37 8.67
N VAL A 13 1.09 -24.92 7.44
CA VAL A 13 2.21 -24.05 7.13
C VAL A 13 1.89 -22.72 7.81
N GLU A 14 2.30 -22.58 9.07
CA GLU A 14 2.39 -21.27 9.70
C GLU A 14 3.45 -20.48 8.91
N PRO A 15 3.09 -19.36 8.26
CA PRO A 15 4.09 -18.52 7.65
C PRO A 15 4.90 -17.92 8.80
N GLU A 16 6.14 -18.37 8.94
CA GLU A 16 7.14 -17.77 9.82
C GLU A 16 7.42 -16.35 9.30
N ALA A 17 6.56 -15.41 9.73
CA ALA A 17 6.63 -14.02 9.34
C ALA A 17 7.80 -13.38 10.08
N THR A 18 8.90 -13.14 9.36
CA THR A 18 9.99 -12.24 9.76
C THR A 18 9.43 -11.06 10.55
N ALA A 19 9.79 -10.98 11.83
CA ALA A 19 9.29 -9.98 12.77
C ALA A 19 9.73 -8.56 12.37
N GLY A 20 9.04 -7.99 11.38
CA GLY A 20 9.21 -6.66 10.82
C GLY A 20 7.86 -5.95 10.72
N ARG A 21 7.89 -4.62 10.56
CA ARG A 21 6.67 -3.81 10.43
C ARG A 21 5.90 -4.26 9.17
N PRO A 22 4.57 -4.48 9.24
CA PRO A 22 3.79 -5.03 8.13
C PRO A 22 3.84 -4.12 6.90
N VAL A 23 3.94 -4.72 5.70
CA VAL A 23 4.01 -4.00 4.42
C VAL A 23 2.70 -3.29 4.08
N LEU A 24 1.56 -3.89 4.44
CA LEU A 24 0.22 -3.33 4.28
C LEU A 24 -0.54 -3.48 5.61
N ARG A 25 -1.29 -2.44 6.02
CA ARG A 25 -2.15 -2.48 7.20
C ARG A 25 -3.52 -1.87 6.90
N ILE A 26 -4.58 -2.62 7.20
CA ILE A 26 -5.95 -2.11 7.15
C ILE A 26 -6.20 -1.31 8.43
N VAL A 27 -6.54 -0.03 8.29
CA VAL A 27 -6.79 0.86 9.43
C VAL A 27 -8.29 0.98 9.74
N LYS A 28 -9.15 0.71 8.75
CA LYS A 28 -10.61 0.81 8.87
C LYS A 28 -11.30 -0.06 7.82
N GLY A 29 -12.41 -0.68 8.21
CA GLY A 29 -13.26 -1.51 7.34
C GLY A 29 -12.84 -2.97 7.32
N GLU A 30 -13.68 -3.81 6.70
CA GLU A 30 -13.45 -5.25 6.51
C GLU A 30 -13.51 -5.54 5.00
N PRO A 31 -12.37 -5.41 4.27
CA PRO A 31 -12.35 -5.63 2.84
C PRO A 31 -12.52 -7.11 2.51
N THR A 32 -13.11 -7.40 1.35
CA THR A 32 -13.20 -8.79 0.87
C THR A 32 -11.84 -9.30 0.40
N ALA A 33 -11.71 -10.62 0.25
CA ALA A 33 -10.49 -11.25 -0.26
C ALA A 33 -10.13 -10.73 -1.67
N GLU A 34 -11.15 -10.49 -2.51
CA GLU A 34 -10.99 -9.97 -3.86
C GLU A 34 -10.44 -8.54 -3.84
N GLU A 35 -10.95 -7.68 -2.95
CA GLU A 35 -10.48 -6.30 -2.83
C GLU A 35 -9.01 -6.25 -2.36
N LEU A 36 -8.64 -7.10 -1.40
CA LEU A 36 -7.25 -7.22 -0.95
C LEU A 36 -6.32 -7.74 -2.04
N ALA A 37 -6.79 -8.68 -2.86
CA ALA A 37 -6.02 -9.18 -4.00
C ALA A 37 -5.77 -8.08 -5.04
N VAL A 38 -6.78 -7.25 -5.34
CA VAL A 38 -6.63 -6.11 -6.27
C VAL A 38 -5.59 -5.11 -5.78
N VAL A 39 -5.66 -4.72 -4.50
CA VAL A 39 -4.68 -3.77 -3.92
C VAL A 39 -3.27 -4.35 -3.96
N THR A 40 -3.11 -5.62 -3.59
CA THR A 40 -1.80 -6.29 -3.59
C THR A 40 -1.23 -6.39 -5.02
N ALA A 41 -2.05 -6.79 -5.99
CA ALA A 41 -1.66 -6.88 -7.39
C ALA A 41 -1.20 -5.52 -7.95
N LEU A 42 -1.88 -4.43 -7.58
CA LEU A 42 -1.51 -3.07 -7.99
C LEU A 42 -0.12 -2.68 -7.49
N PHE A 43 0.18 -2.95 -6.21
CA PHE A 43 1.50 -2.65 -5.65
C PHE A 43 2.60 -3.50 -6.28
N SER A 44 2.36 -4.80 -6.49
CA SER A 44 3.30 -5.68 -7.18
C SER A 44 3.58 -5.21 -8.62
N ALA A 45 2.54 -4.83 -9.37
CA ALA A 45 2.69 -4.31 -10.73
C ALA A 45 3.50 -3.01 -10.77
N ARG A 46 3.42 -2.15 -9.75
CA ARG A 46 4.20 -0.92 -9.66
C ARG A 46 5.66 -1.16 -9.25
N GLY A 47 5.92 -2.18 -8.42
CA GLY A 47 7.26 -2.53 -7.93
C GLY A 47 8.13 -3.26 -8.96
N SER A 48 7.52 -3.96 -9.93
CA SER A 48 8.24 -4.71 -10.97
C SER A 48 8.81 -3.85 -12.10
N ALA A 49 8.63 -2.52 -12.05
CA ALA A 49 9.25 -1.62 -13.02
C ALA A 49 10.74 -1.45 -12.68
N GLU A 50 11.61 -1.83 -13.62
CA GLU A 50 13.05 -1.55 -13.58
C GLU A 50 13.27 -0.06 -13.28
N PRO A 51 14.18 0.31 -12.35
CA PRO A 51 14.37 1.70 -11.96
C PRO A 51 15.01 2.47 -13.12
N ALA A 52 14.17 3.00 -14.01
CA ALA A 52 14.58 4.02 -14.95
C ALA A 52 15.18 5.17 -14.13
N GLU A 53 16.40 5.57 -14.50
CA GLU A 53 17.12 6.68 -13.87
C GLU A 53 16.14 7.85 -13.68
N PRO A 54 15.91 8.31 -12.43
CA PRO A 54 14.85 9.26 -12.18
C PRO A 54 15.21 10.56 -12.88
N ALA A 55 14.63 10.79 -14.06
CA ALA A 55 14.45 12.13 -14.57
C ALA A 55 13.90 12.93 -13.40
N ARG A 56 14.55 14.04 -13.05
CA ARG A 56 14.12 14.94 -11.97
C ARG A 56 12.74 15.49 -12.34
N THR A 57 11.72 14.67 -12.14
CA THR A 57 10.33 15.06 -12.23
C THR A 57 10.14 16.00 -11.06
N ARG A 58 9.70 17.22 -11.33
CA ARG A 58 9.23 18.09 -10.25
C ARG A 58 8.22 17.26 -9.48
N ALA A 59 8.48 17.00 -8.20
CA ALA A 59 7.55 16.30 -7.35
C ALA A 59 6.27 17.15 -7.31
N GLY A 60 5.27 16.75 -8.10
CA GLY A 60 3.98 17.40 -8.14
C GLY A 60 3.07 16.83 -7.05
N GLY A 61 2.01 17.56 -6.71
CA GLY A 61 1.00 17.05 -5.78
C GLY A 61 1.54 16.93 -4.34
N TRP A 62 1.44 15.75 -3.75
CA TRP A 62 1.70 15.51 -2.31
C TRP A 62 3.17 15.67 -1.90
N ALA A 63 4.09 15.35 -2.79
CA ALA A 63 5.53 15.44 -2.54
C ALA A 63 6.13 16.79 -2.97
N ASP A 64 5.29 17.78 -3.30
CA ASP A 64 5.74 19.11 -3.72
C ASP A 64 6.46 19.82 -2.57
N PRO A 65 7.77 20.16 -2.71
CA PRO A 65 8.52 20.92 -1.72
C PRO A 65 7.87 22.26 -1.37
N ALA A 66 7.09 22.85 -2.28
CA ALA A 66 6.34 24.08 -2.01
C ALA A 66 5.35 23.93 -0.85
N ARG A 67 4.91 22.70 -0.52
CA ARG A 67 4.06 22.41 0.66
C ARG A 67 4.82 22.40 1.98
N LEU A 68 6.15 22.27 1.97
CA LEU A 68 6.97 22.38 3.18
C LEU A 68 7.02 23.83 3.70
N THR A 69 6.76 24.78 2.81
CA THR A 69 6.62 26.20 3.15
C THR A 69 5.15 26.59 3.13
N ARG A 70 4.72 27.47 4.02
CA ARG A 70 3.33 27.98 3.99
C ARG A 70 3.19 29.03 2.89
N PRO A 71 2.43 28.78 1.80
CA PRO A 71 2.14 29.82 0.82
C PRO A 71 1.23 30.88 1.42
N GLN A 72 1.34 32.12 0.93
CA GLN A 72 0.42 33.17 1.33
C GLN A 72 -0.97 32.91 0.74
N LEU A 73 -1.97 32.81 1.61
CA LEU A 73 -3.38 32.68 1.22
C LEU A 73 -3.86 34.02 0.66
N ARG A 74 -4.18 34.07 -0.63
CA ARG A 74 -4.80 35.24 -1.26
C ARG A 74 -6.32 35.13 -1.12
N PRO A 75 -7.01 36.02 -0.39
CA PRO A 75 -8.46 36.02 -0.35
C PRO A 75 -9.03 36.39 -1.73
N GLY A 76 -10.07 35.70 -2.17
CA GLY A 76 -10.71 35.95 -3.46
C GLY A 76 -11.70 34.86 -3.85
N ALA A 77 -12.63 35.19 -4.75
CA ALA A 77 -13.58 34.21 -5.29
C ALA A 77 -12.82 33.05 -5.95
N GLY A 78 -13.00 31.83 -5.44
CA GLY A 78 -12.32 30.65 -5.97
C GLY A 78 -10.97 30.30 -5.31
N ALA A 79 -10.47 31.08 -4.34
CA ALA A 79 -9.19 30.84 -3.66
C ALA A 79 -9.08 29.47 -2.95
N TRP A 80 -10.18 28.98 -2.39
CA TRP A 80 -10.33 27.63 -1.85
C TRP A 80 -10.18 26.50 -2.89
N ARG A 81 -10.44 26.75 -4.19
CA ARG A 81 -10.26 25.72 -5.24
C ARG A 81 -8.80 25.54 -5.62
N SER A 82 -7.98 26.58 -5.44
CA SER A 82 -6.54 26.55 -5.67
C SER A 82 -5.72 25.97 -4.50
N ALA A 83 -6.37 25.58 -3.40
CA ALA A 83 -5.71 25.02 -2.21
C ALA A 83 -5.45 23.50 -2.31
N ARG A 84 -5.40 22.94 -3.53
CA ARG A 84 -5.18 21.50 -3.73
C ARG A 84 -3.73 21.15 -3.91
#